data_AF-A0A9D5MGL2-F1
#
_entry.id   AF-A0A9D5MGL2-F1
#
_cell.length_a   1.000
_cell.length_b   1.000
_cell.length_c   1.000
_cell.angle_alpha   90.00
_cell.angle_beta   90.00
_cell.angle_gamma   90.00
#
_symmetry.space_group_name_H-M   'P 1'
#
loop_
_entity.id
_entity.type
_entity.pdbx_description
1 polymer ?
#
loop_
_entity_poly.entity_id
_entity_poly.type
_entity_poly.pdbx_seq_one_letter_code
_entity_poly.pdbx_strand_id
1 'polypeptide(L)'
;MQGVKEEVTFVDIYQMSGIDKRIDFIIEHYPHFIRMLDAFEVGLITNIKRERRYNRCAENGEIGVRIQASGHADPTGNEGSTNGDLRTYIRQGNFIAALKGTDNFFTYKNQIITLMDMRDDYEVVSAVVDSLNDEQPQYVSYLQRERTITETAEAEGVTEEAIRSRFYRVRKLLIKRTKTFMKNNSKYSLLLKGA
;
A
#
# COMPACT_ATOMS: atom_id res chain seq x y z
N MET A 1 17.11 -3.44 27.92
CA MET A 1 16.17 -2.92 26.91
C MET A 1 15.49 -4.11 26.28
N GLN A 2 14.21 -4.34 26.60
CA GLN A 2 13.41 -5.35 25.92
C GLN A 2 13.23 -4.87 24.47
N GLY A 3 13.68 -5.67 23.51
CA GLY A 3 13.44 -5.41 22.10
C GLY A 3 11.94 -5.37 21.88
N VAL A 4 11.42 -4.21 21.49
CA VAL A 4 10.05 -4.10 20.97
C VAL A 4 10.02 -5.03 19.77
N LYS A 5 9.27 -6.13 19.85
CA LYS A 5 8.92 -6.92 18.67
C LYS A 5 8.21 -5.95 17.74
N GLU A 6 8.86 -5.55 16.65
CA GLU A 6 8.19 -4.81 15.59
C GLU A 6 6.98 -5.65 15.15
N GLU A 7 5.80 -5.06 15.30
CA GLU A 7 4.56 -5.66 14.86
C GLU A 7 4.62 -5.76 13.34
N VAL A 8 4.54 -6.98 12.81
CA VAL A 8 4.59 -7.23 11.36
C VAL A 8 3.41 -6.50 10.72
N THR A 9 3.69 -5.53 9.86
CA THR A 9 2.64 -4.75 9.21
C THR A 9 2.03 -5.56 8.06
N PHE A 10 0.80 -5.22 7.65
CA PHE A 10 0.19 -5.87 6.48
C PHE A 10 1.01 -5.66 5.19
N VAL A 11 1.76 -4.57 5.11
CA VAL A 11 2.69 -4.29 4.00
C VAL A 11 3.84 -5.30 4.01
N ASP A 12 4.38 -5.65 5.17
CA ASP A 12 5.41 -6.68 5.29
C ASP A 12 4.86 -8.07 4.89
N ILE A 13 3.64 -8.39 5.33
CA ILE A 13 2.94 -9.63 4.94
C ILE A 13 2.72 -9.66 3.42
N TYR A 14 2.31 -8.53 2.83
CA TYR A 14 2.07 -8.41 1.39
C TYR A 14 3.37 -8.58 0.59
N GLN A 15 4.45 -7.95 1.05
CA GLN A 15 5.77 -8.05 0.44
C GLN A 15 6.22 -9.52 0.35
N MET A 16 6.04 -10.29 1.41
CA MET A 16 6.40 -11.71 1.49
C MET A 16 5.39 -12.64 0.81
N SER A 17 4.22 -12.14 0.40
CA SER A 17 3.15 -12.93 -0.17
C SER A 17 3.37 -13.19 -1.66
N GLY A 18 3.10 -14.44 -2.07
CA GLY A 18 3.00 -14.79 -3.49
C GLY A 18 1.75 -14.20 -4.14
N ILE A 19 1.74 -14.18 -5.49
CA ILE A 19 0.67 -13.57 -6.31
C ILE A 19 -0.74 -13.99 -5.86
N ASP A 20 -0.96 -15.29 -5.61
CA ASP A 20 -2.29 -15.78 -5.21
C ASP A 20 -2.80 -15.12 -3.92
N LYS A 21 -1.93 -15.04 -2.90
CA LYS A 21 -2.28 -14.42 -1.62
C LYS A 21 -2.49 -12.91 -1.75
N ARG A 22 -1.72 -12.24 -2.60
CA ARG A 22 -1.88 -10.80 -2.88
C ARG A 22 -3.23 -10.50 -3.52
N ILE A 23 -3.63 -11.31 -4.50
CA ILE A 23 -4.93 -11.20 -5.14
C ILE A 23 -6.05 -11.44 -4.12
N ASP A 24 -5.96 -12.52 -3.35
CA ASP A 24 -6.97 -12.84 -2.34
C ASP A 24 -7.15 -11.72 -1.31
N PHE A 25 -6.04 -11.13 -0.86
CA PHE A 25 -6.04 -10.00 0.07
C PHE A 25 -6.71 -8.75 -0.53
N ILE A 26 -6.42 -8.45 -1.79
CA ILE A 26 -7.08 -7.33 -2.49
C ILE A 26 -8.59 -7.58 -2.59
N ILE A 27 -9.02 -8.78 -3.00
CA ILE A 27 -10.45 -9.11 -3.16
C ILE A 27 -11.19 -9.00 -1.82
N GLU A 28 -10.59 -9.46 -0.73
CA GLU A 28 -11.20 -9.42 0.60
C GLU A 28 -11.46 -7.98 1.09
N HIS A 29 -10.52 -7.08 0.81
CA HIS A 29 -10.56 -5.68 1.20
C HIS A 29 -10.93 -4.71 0.08
N TYR A 30 -11.46 -5.22 -1.03
CA TYR A 30 -11.61 -4.49 -2.30
C TYR A 30 -12.16 -3.06 -2.16
N PRO A 31 -13.32 -2.80 -1.51
CA PRO A 31 -13.89 -1.45 -1.43
C PRO A 31 -13.10 -0.48 -0.54
N HIS A 32 -12.14 -0.98 0.24
CA HIS A 32 -11.38 -0.23 1.23
C HIS A 32 -9.88 -0.25 0.97
N PHE A 33 -9.42 -1.00 -0.02
CA PHE A 33 -8.01 -1.29 -0.25
C PHE A 33 -7.20 -0.01 -0.47
N ILE A 34 -7.66 0.88 -1.35
CA ILE A 34 -7.00 2.18 -1.59
C ILE A 34 -6.93 3.04 -0.33
N ARG A 35 -8.00 3.08 0.47
CA ARG A 35 -8.00 3.85 1.73
C ARG A 35 -7.00 3.30 2.73
N MET A 36 -6.86 1.97 2.79
CA MET A 36 -5.86 1.30 3.63
C MET A 36 -4.44 1.64 3.16
N LEU A 37 -4.18 1.65 1.85
CA LEU A 37 -2.89 2.08 1.30
C LEU A 37 -2.59 3.54 1.62
N ASP A 38 -3.56 4.43 1.46
CA ASP A 38 -3.40 5.86 1.76
C ASP A 38 -3.09 6.09 3.25
N ALA A 39 -3.72 5.33 4.16
CA ALA A 39 -3.43 5.40 5.58
C ALA A 39 -1.98 4.98 5.90
N PHE A 40 -1.49 3.91 5.27
CA PHE A 40 -0.11 3.48 5.44
C PHE A 40 0.88 4.49 4.84
N GLU A 41 0.58 5.04 3.66
CA GLU A 41 1.38 6.10 3.02
C GLU A 41 1.52 7.32 3.95
N VAL A 42 0.45 7.73 4.63
CA VAL A 42 0.50 8.81 5.64
C VAL A 42 1.41 8.43 6.83
N GLY A 43 1.34 7.19 7.30
CA GLY A 43 2.22 6.69 8.37
C GLY A 43 3.70 6.72 7.97
N LEU A 44 4.01 6.24 6.77
CA LEU A 44 5.35 6.24 6.20
C LEU A 44 5.91 7.66 6.07
N ILE A 45 5.14 8.58 5.50
CA ILE A 45 5.51 10.00 5.40
C ILE A 45 5.81 10.58 6.78
N THR A 46 4.99 10.24 7.78
CA THR A 46 5.15 10.72 9.16
C THR A 46 6.45 10.19 9.77
N ASN A 47 6.79 8.92 9.56
CA ASN A 47 8.02 8.31 10.07
C ASN A 47 9.27 8.94 9.43
N ILE A 48 9.30 9.07 8.10
CA ILE A 48 10.40 9.73 7.38
C ILE A 48 10.64 11.15 7.91
N LYS A 49 9.57 11.93 8.13
CA LYS A 49 9.69 13.29 8.67
C LYS A 49 10.21 13.32 10.11
N ARG A 50 9.77 12.39 10.95
CA ARG A 50 10.24 12.29 12.34
C ARG A 50 11.72 11.96 12.38
N GLU A 51 12.17 11.03 11.56
CA GLU A 51 13.58 10.65 11.46
C GLU A 51 14.44 11.80 10.93
N ARG A 52 14.04 12.45 9.82
CA ARG A 52 14.73 13.65 9.31
C ARG A 52 14.89 14.73 10.37
N ARG A 53 13.83 14.97 11.16
CA ARG A 53 13.86 15.97 12.25
C ARG A 53 14.83 15.54 13.35
N TYR A 54 14.81 14.26 13.73
CA TYR A 54 15.71 13.71 14.73
C TYR A 54 17.17 13.86 14.29
N ASN A 55 17.49 13.47 13.06
CA ASN A 55 18.85 13.55 12.51
C ASN A 55 19.37 14.99 12.48
N ARG A 56 18.53 15.95 12.06
CA ARG A 56 18.88 17.36 12.09
C ARG A 56 19.15 17.89 13.51
N CYS A 57 18.34 17.50 14.50
CA CYS A 57 18.58 17.88 15.90
C CYS A 57 19.86 17.22 16.46
N ALA A 58 20.17 15.99 16.03
CA ALA A 58 21.40 15.30 16.39
C ALA A 58 22.64 16.00 15.80
N GLU A 59 22.59 16.38 14.51
CA GLU A 59 23.64 17.14 13.82
C GLU A 59 23.90 18.51 14.47
N ASN A 60 22.84 19.17 14.96
CA ASN A 60 22.94 20.45 15.67
C ASN A 60 23.41 20.33 17.14
N GLY A 61 23.69 19.13 17.63
CA GLY A 61 24.15 18.90 19.01
C GLY A 61 23.09 19.14 20.09
N GLU A 62 21.81 19.22 19.73
CA GLU A 62 20.69 19.53 20.64
C GLU A 62 20.26 18.32 21.50
N ILE A 63 20.81 17.13 21.23
CA ILE A 63 20.54 15.93 22.01
C ILE A 63 21.51 15.90 23.21
N GLY A 64 21.12 16.58 24.29
CA GLY A 64 21.71 16.41 25.62
C GLY A 64 22.63 17.52 26.15
N VAL A 65 22.88 18.60 25.40
CA VAL A 65 23.67 19.74 25.89
C VAL A 65 22.93 21.04 25.62
N ARG A 66 22.63 21.81 26.69
CA ARG A 66 22.16 23.20 26.56
C ARG A 66 23.33 24.04 26.06
N ILE A 67 23.38 24.31 24.75
CA ILE A 67 24.28 25.32 24.21
C ILE A 67 23.49 26.63 24.13
N GLN A 68 23.83 27.54 25.03
CA GLN A 68 23.36 28.92 25.00
C GLN A 68 24.09 29.64 23.85
N ALA A 69 23.68 29.37 22.61
CA ALA A 69 24.28 29.98 21.43
C ALA A 69 23.71 31.39 21.23
N SER A 70 24.44 32.40 21.71
CA SER A 70 24.30 33.78 21.26
C SER A 70 24.87 33.89 19.85
N GLY A 71 24.01 34.11 18.85
CA GLY A 71 24.46 34.39 17.49
C GLY A 71 23.40 34.05 16.48
N HIS A 72 23.02 35.07 15.71
CA HIS A 72 22.08 35.03 14.59
C HIS A 72 22.30 33.79 13.70
N ALA A 73 21.46 32.76 13.86
CA ALA A 73 21.31 31.69 12.89
C ALA A 73 19.88 31.80 12.37
N ASP A 74 19.73 32.34 11.16
CA ASP A 74 18.51 32.19 10.38
C ASP A 74 18.31 30.69 10.10
N PRO A 75 17.35 30.00 10.74
CA PRO A 75 17.26 28.55 10.65
C PRO A 75 16.24 28.12 9.58
N THR A 76 15.90 29.01 8.64
CA THR A 76 14.81 28.77 7.69
C THR A 76 15.28 28.27 6.32
N GLY A 77 16.59 28.22 6.08
CA GLY A 77 17.16 27.96 4.76
C GLY A 77 17.75 26.56 4.55
N ASN A 78 16.94 25.50 4.53
CA ASN A 78 17.12 24.39 3.56
C ASN A 78 15.92 23.43 3.57
N GLU A 79 14.93 23.76 2.74
CA GLU A 79 13.92 22.90 2.11
C GLU A 79 13.53 21.60 2.84
N GLY A 80 12.72 21.73 3.89
CA GLY A 80 11.87 20.63 4.32
C GLY A 80 10.79 20.40 3.28
N SER A 81 10.95 19.39 2.40
CA SER A 81 9.88 18.95 1.50
C SER A 81 8.54 18.89 2.24
N THR A 82 7.52 19.54 1.69
CA THR A 82 6.19 19.53 2.28
C THR A 82 5.61 18.12 2.26
N ASN A 83 4.53 17.87 3.01
CA ASN A 83 3.81 16.59 2.93
C ASN A 83 3.37 16.28 1.47
N GLY A 84 3.02 17.31 0.70
CA GLY A 84 2.65 17.19 -0.71
C GLY A 84 3.81 16.73 -1.58
N ASP A 85 5.00 17.26 -1.35
CA ASP A 85 6.22 16.88 -2.10
C ASP A 85 6.62 15.45 -1.78
N LEU A 86 6.61 15.06 -0.49
CA LEU A 86 6.99 13.71 -0.07
C LEU A 86 6.04 12.65 -0.64
N ARG A 87 4.73 12.92 -0.60
CA ARG A 87 3.71 12.06 -1.21
C ARG A 87 3.94 11.92 -2.72
N THR A 88 4.25 13.01 -3.40
CA THR A 88 4.56 13.01 -4.84
C THR A 88 5.78 12.13 -5.13
N TYR A 89 6.87 12.31 -4.38
CA TYR A 89 8.08 11.52 -4.58
C TYR A 89 7.86 10.02 -4.32
N ILE A 90 7.11 9.67 -3.27
CA ILE A 90 6.74 8.28 -2.95
C ILE A 90 5.97 7.64 -4.11
N ARG A 91 4.94 8.33 -4.63
CA ARG A 91 4.11 7.81 -5.73
C ARG A 91 4.85 7.73 -7.06
N GLN A 92 5.82 8.60 -7.29
CA GLN A 92 6.69 8.59 -8.48
C GLN A 92 7.87 7.61 -8.36
N GLY A 93 8.07 6.97 -7.21
CA GLY A 93 9.26 6.13 -6.97
C GLY A 93 10.57 6.93 -6.91
N ASN A 94 10.53 8.24 -6.64
CA ASN A 94 11.72 9.06 -6.47
C ASN A 94 12.30 8.88 -5.05
N PHE A 95 12.93 7.73 -4.81
CA PHE A 95 13.46 7.35 -3.50
C PHE A 95 14.54 8.30 -3.00
N ILE A 96 15.39 8.81 -3.90
CA ILE A 96 16.49 9.71 -3.55
C ILE A 96 15.95 11.01 -2.94
N ALA A 97 14.95 11.62 -3.57
CA ALA A 97 14.31 12.82 -3.02
C ALA A 97 13.46 12.50 -1.78
N ALA A 98 12.69 11.40 -1.80
CA ALA A 98 11.82 11.00 -0.70
C ALA A 98 12.59 10.67 0.59
N LEU A 99 13.80 10.12 0.48
CA LEU A 99 14.56 9.57 1.61
C LEU A 99 15.85 10.31 1.92
N LYS A 100 16.10 11.46 1.28
CA LYS A 100 17.23 12.35 1.64
C LYS A 100 17.22 12.64 3.15
N GLY A 101 18.35 12.46 3.83
CA GLY A 101 18.49 12.76 5.27
C GLY A 101 17.81 11.76 6.22
N THR A 102 17.52 10.53 5.76
CA THR A 102 17.15 9.40 6.62
C THR A 102 18.29 8.39 6.70
N ASP A 103 18.45 7.74 7.84
CA ASP A 103 19.41 6.65 8.04
C ASP A 103 18.80 5.29 7.64
N ASN A 104 17.47 5.15 7.73
CA ASN A 104 16.73 3.93 7.41
C ASN A 104 16.35 3.83 5.92
N PHE A 105 17.26 4.24 5.02
CA PHE A 105 16.98 4.36 3.57
C PHE A 105 16.43 3.06 2.96
N PHE A 106 17.06 1.91 3.22
CA PHE A 106 16.66 0.64 2.61
C PHE A 106 15.27 0.17 3.08
N THR A 107 14.96 0.36 4.37
CA THR A 107 13.65 0.00 4.94
C THR A 107 12.55 0.82 4.29
N TYR A 108 12.71 2.14 4.24
CA TYR A 108 11.73 3.01 3.60
C TYR A 108 11.65 2.77 2.08
N LYS A 109 12.76 2.53 1.38
CA LYS A 109 12.75 2.16 -0.05
C LYS A 109 11.88 0.93 -0.29
N ASN A 110 12.05 -0.13 0.50
CA ASN A 110 11.27 -1.36 0.35
C ASN A 110 9.78 -1.16 0.66
N GLN A 111 9.45 -0.35 1.66
CA GLN A 111 8.06 0.00 1.96
C GLN A 111 7.41 0.81 0.82
N ILE A 112 8.12 1.78 0.24
CA ILE A 112 7.64 2.54 -0.93
C ILE A 112 7.40 1.61 -2.11
N ILE A 113 8.37 0.75 -2.45
CA ILE A 113 8.23 -0.21 -3.55
C ILE A 113 7.03 -1.12 -3.31
N THR A 114 6.83 -1.60 -2.08
CA THR A 114 5.68 -2.46 -1.77
C THR A 114 4.36 -1.72 -1.93
N LEU A 115 4.27 -0.45 -1.53
CA LEU A 115 3.08 0.37 -1.76
C LEU A 115 2.80 0.58 -3.25
N MET A 116 3.83 0.77 -4.07
CA MET A 116 3.69 0.86 -5.52
C MET A 116 3.19 -0.47 -6.10
N ASP A 117 3.86 -1.59 -5.77
CA ASP A 117 3.43 -2.94 -6.17
C ASP A 117 1.95 -3.18 -5.78
N MET A 118 1.52 -2.77 -4.59
CA MET A 118 0.13 -2.91 -4.14
C MET A 118 -0.87 -2.09 -4.97
N ARG A 119 -0.49 -0.87 -5.40
CA ARG A 119 -1.36 -0.03 -6.25
C ARG A 119 -1.49 -0.64 -7.64
N ASP A 120 -0.39 -1.06 -8.24
CA ASP A 120 -0.38 -1.71 -9.55
C ASP A 120 -1.20 -3.01 -9.52
N ASP A 121 -1.00 -3.83 -8.49
CA ASP A 121 -1.75 -5.08 -8.30
C ASP A 121 -3.26 -4.81 -8.13
N TYR A 122 -3.63 -3.74 -7.41
CA TYR A 122 -5.03 -3.31 -7.28
C TYR A 122 -5.62 -2.81 -8.59
N GLU A 123 -4.88 -2.05 -9.39
CA GLU A 123 -5.34 -1.60 -10.72
C GLU A 123 -5.62 -2.79 -11.64
N VAL A 124 -4.76 -3.80 -11.63
CA VAL A 124 -4.99 -5.05 -12.39
C VAL A 124 -6.22 -5.79 -11.89
N VAL A 125 -6.42 -5.91 -10.58
CA VAL A 125 -7.64 -6.52 -10.02
C VAL A 125 -8.88 -5.73 -10.43
N SER A 126 -8.82 -4.40 -10.33
CA SER A 126 -9.95 -3.51 -10.64
C SER A 126 -10.35 -3.61 -12.11
N ALA A 127 -9.39 -3.61 -13.03
CA ALA A 127 -9.67 -3.80 -14.45
C ALA A 127 -10.36 -5.15 -14.75
N VAL A 128 -9.97 -6.22 -14.04
CA VAL A 128 -10.63 -7.52 -14.17
C VAL A 128 -12.03 -7.49 -13.56
N VAL A 129 -12.23 -6.84 -12.41
CA VAL A 129 -13.54 -6.66 -11.78
C VAL A 129 -14.48 -5.88 -12.70
N ASP A 130 -14.00 -4.81 -13.32
CA ASP A 130 -14.76 -4.00 -14.27
C ASP A 130 -15.20 -4.84 -15.48
N SER A 131 -14.29 -5.68 -16.02
CA SER A 131 -14.66 -6.61 -17.10
C SER A 131 -15.71 -7.66 -16.68
N LEU A 132 -15.76 -8.00 -15.38
CA LEU A 132 -16.75 -8.93 -14.83
C LEU A 132 -18.08 -8.23 -14.53
N ASN A 133 -18.13 -6.91 -14.44
CA ASN A 133 -19.36 -6.19 -14.12
C ASN A 133 -20.44 -6.38 -15.21
N ASP A 134 -20.01 -6.50 -16.46
CA ASP A 134 -20.89 -6.82 -17.59
C ASP A 134 -21.38 -8.28 -17.56
N GLU A 135 -20.52 -9.20 -17.09
CA GLU A 135 -20.80 -10.65 -17.08
C GLU A 135 -21.54 -11.12 -15.81
N GLN A 136 -21.24 -10.52 -14.66
CA GLN A 136 -21.57 -10.99 -13.30
C GLN A 136 -21.81 -9.81 -12.32
N PRO A 137 -22.77 -8.91 -12.58
CA PRO A 137 -22.98 -7.69 -11.80
C PRO A 137 -23.29 -7.97 -10.31
N GLN A 138 -24.01 -9.05 -9.99
CA GLN A 138 -24.32 -9.37 -8.58
C GLN A 138 -23.07 -9.70 -7.77
N TYR A 139 -22.06 -10.32 -8.41
CA TYR A 139 -20.80 -10.61 -7.74
C TYR A 139 -20.01 -9.32 -7.48
N VAL A 140 -20.04 -8.37 -8.41
CA VAL A 140 -19.38 -7.06 -8.24
C VAL A 140 -20.04 -6.26 -7.11
N SER A 141 -21.37 -6.18 -7.04
CA SER A 141 -22.06 -5.55 -5.90
C SER A 141 -21.76 -6.25 -4.58
N TYR A 142 -21.63 -7.58 -4.58
CA TYR A 142 -21.18 -8.33 -3.40
C TYR A 142 -19.76 -7.97 -2.97
N LEU A 143 -18.83 -7.88 -3.94
CA LEU A 143 -17.44 -7.49 -3.71
C LEU A 143 -17.35 -6.07 -3.13
N GLN A 144 -18.16 -5.15 -3.64
CA GLN A 144 -18.26 -3.77 -3.17
C GLN A 144 -19.00 -3.64 -1.83
N ARG A 145 -19.55 -4.74 -1.29
CA ARG A 145 -20.36 -4.80 -0.06
C ARG A 145 -21.68 -4.02 -0.15
N GLU A 146 -22.17 -3.80 -1.36
CA GLU A 146 -23.47 -3.17 -1.62
C GLU A 146 -24.63 -4.14 -1.45
N ARG A 147 -24.38 -5.43 -1.65
CA ARG A 147 -25.35 -6.51 -1.44
C ARG A 147 -24.73 -7.70 -0.74
N THR A 148 -25.52 -8.33 0.10
CA THR A 148 -25.18 -9.59 0.76
C THR A 148 -25.62 -10.80 -0.09
N ILE A 149 -25.11 -11.97 0.29
CA ILE A 149 -25.52 -13.25 -0.32
C ILE A 149 -27.03 -13.48 -0.11
N THR A 150 -27.52 -13.18 1.10
CA THR A 150 -28.93 -13.33 1.48
C THR A 150 -29.83 -12.43 0.64
N GLU A 151 -29.53 -11.13 0.54
CA GLU A 151 -30.31 -10.19 -0.29
C GLU A 151 -30.30 -10.58 -1.77
N THR A 152 -29.18 -11.11 -2.26
CA THR A 152 -29.08 -11.59 -3.66
C THR A 152 -29.92 -12.84 -3.87
N ALA A 153 -29.91 -13.77 -2.92
CA ALA A 153 -30.69 -15.02 -2.98
C ALA A 153 -32.20 -14.72 -2.97
N GLU A 154 -32.64 -13.83 -2.08
CA GLU A 154 -34.02 -13.38 -1.99
C GLU A 154 -34.48 -12.70 -3.27
N ALA A 155 -33.68 -11.78 -3.82
CA ALA A 155 -34.01 -11.06 -5.05
C ALA A 155 -34.12 -11.99 -6.28
N GLU A 156 -33.37 -13.09 -6.31
CA GLU A 156 -33.39 -14.06 -7.41
C GLU A 156 -34.32 -15.26 -7.17
N GLY A 157 -34.91 -15.38 -5.99
CA GLY A 157 -35.77 -16.52 -5.63
C GLY A 157 -35.03 -17.85 -5.56
N VAL A 158 -33.74 -17.84 -5.19
CA VAL A 158 -32.89 -19.03 -5.09
C VAL A 158 -32.36 -19.20 -3.66
N THR A 159 -31.72 -20.35 -3.37
CA THR A 159 -31.09 -20.58 -2.07
C THR A 159 -29.76 -19.83 -1.94
N GLU A 160 -29.40 -19.44 -0.71
CA GLU A 160 -28.07 -18.85 -0.45
C GLU A 160 -26.92 -19.75 -0.90
N GLU A 161 -27.08 -21.07 -0.79
CA GLU A 161 -26.04 -22.03 -1.19
C GLU A 161 -25.80 -22.01 -2.70
N ALA A 162 -26.85 -21.79 -3.50
CA ALA A 162 -26.70 -21.60 -4.94
C ALA A 162 -25.88 -20.34 -5.26
N ILE A 163 -26.15 -19.23 -4.56
CA ILE A 163 -25.39 -17.98 -4.69
C ILE A 163 -23.93 -18.17 -4.26
N ARG A 164 -23.67 -18.82 -3.11
CA ARG A 164 -22.31 -19.13 -2.63
C ARG A 164 -21.52 -19.92 -3.66
N SER A 165 -22.11 -20.98 -4.21
CA SER A 165 -21.48 -21.82 -5.23
C SER A 165 -21.18 -21.03 -6.52
N ARG A 166 -22.12 -20.17 -6.95
CA ARG A 166 -21.93 -19.29 -8.12
C ARG A 166 -20.80 -18.28 -7.88
N PHE A 167 -20.86 -17.53 -6.79
CA PHE A 167 -19.84 -16.53 -6.44
C PHE A 167 -18.46 -17.15 -6.25
N TYR A 168 -18.38 -18.37 -5.70
CA TYR A 168 -17.12 -19.10 -5.62
C TYR A 168 -16.51 -19.39 -7.00
N ARG A 169 -17.33 -19.77 -8.00
CA ARG A 169 -16.85 -19.98 -9.37
C ARG A 169 -16.38 -18.67 -10.01
N VAL A 170 -17.13 -17.59 -9.83
CA VAL A 170 -16.76 -16.25 -10.33
C VAL A 170 -15.45 -15.79 -9.68
N ARG A 171 -15.29 -15.96 -8.36
CA ARG A 171 -14.03 -15.67 -7.65
C ARG A 171 -12.84 -16.43 -8.25
N LYS A 172 -12.98 -17.74 -8.51
CA LYS A 172 -11.89 -18.51 -9.15
C LYS A 172 -11.53 -17.97 -10.53
N LEU A 173 -12.53 -17.58 -11.31
CA LEU A 173 -12.32 -17.02 -12.64
C LEU A 173 -11.57 -15.68 -12.54
N LEU A 174 -11.99 -14.80 -11.64
CA LEU A 174 -11.32 -13.53 -11.34
C LEU A 174 -9.85 -13.79 -10.98
N ILE A 175 -9.58 -14.63 -9.98
CA ILE A 175 -8.21 -14.94 -9.54
C ILE A 175 -7.35 -15.46 -10.70
N LYS A 176 -7.91 -16.37 -11.52
CA LYS A 176 -7.21 -16.93 -12.69
C LYS A 176 -6.89 -15.86 -13.74
N ARG A 177 -7.85 -14.97 -14.07
CA ARG A 177 -7.66 -13.86 -15.02
C ARG A 177 -6.59 -12.90 -14.49
N THR A 178 -6.75 -12.41 -13.27
CA THR A 178 -5.80 -11.48 -12.62
C THR A 178 -4.38 -12.05 -12.54
N LYS A 179 -4.23 -13.31 -12.10
CA LYS A 179 -2.93 -13.98 -12.01
C LYS A 179 -2.18 -14.01 -13.34
N THR A 180 -2.90 -14.12 -14.46
CA THR A 180 -2.30 -14.13 -15.80
C THR A 180 -1.66 -12.77 -16.12
N PHE A 181 -2.35 -11.67 -15.80
CA PHE A 181 -1.83 -10.31 -15.99
C PHE A 181 -0.68 -9.99 -15.02
N MET A 182 -0.82 -10.31 -13.74
CA MET A 182 0.21 -10.02 -12.72
C MET A 182 1.51 -10.78 -12.97
N LYS A 183 1.46 -12.03 -13.45
CA LYS A 183 2.66 -12.79 -13.83
C LYS A 183 3.43 -12.14 -14.98
N ASN A 184 2.73 -11.48 -15.90
CA ASN A 184 3.37 -10.77 -17.02
C ASN A 184 3.99 -9.44 -16.55
N ASN A 185 3.35 -8.73 -15.62
CA ASN A 185 3.90 -7.51 -15.01
C ASN A 185 5.11 -7.77 -14.10
N SER A 186 5.09 -8.85 -13.31
CA SER A 186 6.18 -9.22 -12.40
C SER A 186 7.52 -9.49 -13.11
N LYS A 187 7.53 -9.77 -14.42
CA LYS A 187 8.76 -9.90 -15.20
C LYS A 187 9.52 -8.57 -15.30
N TYR A 188 8.82 -7.45 -15.24
CA TYR A 188 9.40 -6.11 -15.39
C TYR A 188 9.80 -5.48 -14.04
N SER A 189 9.08 -5.78 -12.95
CA SER A 189 9.42 -5.27 -11.60
C SER A 189 10.72 -5.85 -11.01
N LEU A 190 11.13 -7.04 -11.46
CA LEU A 190 12.44 -7.63 -11.13
C LEU A 190 13.62 -6.77 -11.62
N LEU A 191 13.45 -5.99 -12.70
CA LEU A 191 14.49 -5.11 -13.23
C LEU A 191 14.72 -3.88 -12.33
N LEU A 192 13.71 -3.43 -11.59
CA LEU A 192 13.80 -2.30 -10.66
C LEU A 192 14.37 -2.70 -9.29
N LYS A 193 14.24 -3.98 -8.91
CA LYS A 193 14.79 -4.52 -7.65
C LYS A 193 16.28 -4.89 -7.75
N GLY A 194 16.81 -5.02 -8.97
CA GLY A 194 18.23 -5.32 -9.24
C GLY A 194 19.14 -4.11 -9.48
N ALA A 195 18.62 -2.88 -9.32
CA ALA A 195 19.34 -1.62 -9.52
C ALA A 195 19.55 -0.83 -8.22
#